data_AF-A0A9J6NZ62-F1
#
_entry.id   AF-A0A9J6NZ62-F1
#
_cell.length_a   1.000
_cell.length_b   1.000
_cell.length_c   1.000
_cell.angle_alpha   90.00
_cell.angle_beta   90.00
_cell.angle_gamma   90.00
#
_symmetry.space_group_name_H-M   'P 1'
#
loop_
_entity.id
_entity.type
_entity.pdbx_description
1 polymer ?
#
loop_
_entity_poly.entity_id
_entity_poly.type
_entity_poly.pdbx_seq_one_letter_code
_entity_poly.pdbx_strand_id
1 'polypeptide(L)'
;MLRLGKKDFKIYMSFLGLIILLSIIYPVKAFADIGPKPTITILVTGYEDRDYLLDLLSNEEMDRLKDKPTDEKELDLYNYNEDGWKALNVRTGWVSGSLKGEYNSESEKMIHNFGYRPPETFRIIVRKNNGDIVVSNEVTPNQFDAIVTFNLKSGKAEVVKKNIIGKMRDISKEHHFLPLVLLIILVPIVFTIIIEIIIALFFKIKELKVLFWTNILTQILLQITFRGVIDSRYNYYFTLFLLEMGVFLIEYLIYRKTIKSINQKRILLYTLIANGITYVVGLFVFGMY
;
A
#
# COMPACT_ATOMS: atom_id res chain seq x y z
N MET A 1 -18.65 -42.73 -10.97
CA MET A 1 -17.63 -42.21 -11.91
C MET A 1 -18.28 -41.08 -12.73
N LEU A 2 -18.23 -39.83 -12.26
CA LEU A 2 -18.71 -38.70 -13.08
C LEU A 2 -17.67 -38.48 -14.18
N ARG A 3 -17.99 -38.73 -15.45
CA ARG A 3 -17.23 -38.23 -16.60
C ARG A 3 -17.62 -36.76 -16.75
N LEU A 4 -16.66 -35.83 -16.66
CA LEU A 4 -16.92 -34.43 -17.02
C LEU A 4 -17.30 -34.41 -18.49
N GLY A 5 -18.52 -34.00 -18.80
CA GLY A 5 -19.00 -33.91 -20.17
C GLY A 5 -18.24 -32.80 -20.91
N LYS A 6 -18.15 -32.91 -22.25
CA LYS A 6 -17.61 -31.83 -23.09
C LYS A 6 -18.28 -30.47 -22.79
N LYS A 7 -19.55 -30.49 -22.39
CA LYS A 7 -20.34 -29.31 -22.01
C LYS A 7 -19.83 -28.68 -20.71
N ASP A 8 -19.61 -29.46 -19.66
CA ASP A 8 -19.08 -28.99 -18.37
C ASP A 8 -17.69 -28.38 -18.56
N PHE A 9 -16.81 -29.07 -19.31
CA PHE A 9 -15.49 -28.56 -19.65
C PHE A 9 -15.53 -27.21 -20.37
N LYS A 10 -16.50 -27.02 -21.28
CA LYS A 10 -16.69 -25.76 -22.01
C LYS A 10 -17.20 -24.63 -21.10
N ILE A 11 -18.08 -24.95 -20.14
CA ILE A 11 -18.56 -24.00 -19.12
C ILE A 11 -17.41 -23.52 -18.25
N TYR A 12 -16.57 -24.44 -17.76
CA TYR A 12 -15.41 -24.06 -16.94
C TYR A 12 -14.35 -23.26 -17.73
N MET A 13 -14.10 -23.61 -18.99
CA MET A 13 -13.21 -22.81 -19.87
C MET A 13 -13.78 -21.42 -20.17
N SER A 14 -15.11 -21.30 -20.22
CA SER A 14 -15.78 -20.00 -20.38
C SER A 14 -15.71 -19.18 -19.09
N PHE A 15 -15.83 -19.82 -17.93
CA PHE A 15 -15.64 -19.19 -16.63
C PHE A 15 -14.18 -18.74 -16.42
N LEU A 16 -13.21 -19.56 -16.85
CA LEU A 16 -11.80 -19.19 -16.90
C LEU A 16 -11.56 -18.01 -17.84
N GLY A 17 -12.11 -18.08 -19.07
CA GLY A 17 -12.05 -16.99 -20.02
C GLY A 17 -12.62 -15.72 -19.42
N LEU A 18 -13.72 -15.82 -18.67
CA LEU A 18 -14.31 -14.72 -17.93
C LEU A 18 -13.43 -14.22 -16.78
N ILE A 19 -12.75 -15.07 -16.01
CA ILE A 19 -11.81 -14.63 -14.96
C ILE A 19 -10.62 -13.92 -15.58
N ILE A 20 -9.98 -14.50 -16.61
CA ILE A 20 -8.86 -13.87 -17.33
C ILE A 20 -9.33 -12.54 -17.94
N LEU A 21 -10.49 -12.55 -18.58
CA LEU A 21 -11.10 -11.36 -19.14
C LEU A 21 -11.41 -10.35 -18.05
N LEU A 22 -11.95 -10.71 -16.89
CA LEU A 22 -12.21 -9.81 -15.77
C LEU A 22 -10.93 -9.32 -15.10
N SER A 23 -9.84 -10.07 -15.15
CA SER A 23 -8.51 -9.62 -14.70
C SER A 23 -7.87 -8.63 -15.69
N ILE A 24 -8.20 -8.74 -16.99
CA ILE A 24 -7.72 -7.82 -18.06
C ILE A 24 -8.65 -6.60 -18.23
N ILE A 25 -9.96 -6.83 -18.15
CA ILE A 25 -11.07 -5.85 -18.26
C ILE A 25 -11.32 -5.20 -16.91
N TYR A 26 -10.73 -5.66 -15.81
CA TYR A 26 -10.65 -4.83 -14.61
C TYR A 26 -10.14 -3.49 -15.11
N PRO A 27 -10.98 -2.44 -15.08
CA PRO A 27 -10.65 -1.24 -15.79
C PRO A 27 -9.38 -0.79 -15.09
N VAL A 28 -8.27 -0.88 -15.81
CA VAL A 28 -7.24 0.13 -15.72
C VAL A 28 -7.99 1.38 -16.11
N LYS A 29 -8.75 1.94 -15.16
CA LYS A 29 -9.15 3.33 -15.22
C LYS A 29 -7.84 3.99 -15.55
N ALA A 30 -7.75 4.56 -16.74
CA ALA A 30 -6.65 5.41 -17.12
C ALA A 30 -6.64 6.51 -16.08
N PHE A 31 -5.88 6.26 -15.02
CA PHE A 31 -5.78 7.06 -13.84
C PHE A 31 -4.77 8.12 -14.17
N ALA A 32 -5.19 9.05 -15.03
CA ALA A 32 -4.45 10.29 -15.22
C ALA A 32 -4.36 11.09 -13.91
N ASP A 33 -5.12 10.72 -12.85
CA ASP A 33 -5.07 11.38 -11.55
C ASP A 33 -5.50 10.49 -10.34
N ILE A 34 -5.33 9.17 -10.42
CA ILE A 34 -5.84 8.23 -9.38
C ILE A 34 -4.85 7.09 -9.08
N GLY A 35 -3.55 7.42 -9.09
CA GLY A 35 -2.72 6.81 -8.06
C GLY A 35 -3.19 7.30 -6.69
N PRO A 36 -2.74 6.71 -5.56
CA PRO A 36 -2.70 7.50 -4.34
C PRO A 36 -2.08 8.87 -4.72
N LYS A 37 -2.56 9.99 -4.19
CA LYS A 37 -1.87 11.28 -4.37
C LYS A 37 -0.92 11.45 -3.21
N PRO A 38 0.31 11.99 -3.40
CA PRO A 38 1.22 12.07 -2.29
C PRO A 38 0.59 12.94 -1.20
N THR A 39 0.60 12.46 0.04
CA THR A 39 0.07 13.20 1.18
C THR A 39 1.10 13.33 2.29
N ILE A 40 1.06 14.45 2.99
CA ILE A 40 1.75 14.68 4.26
C ILE A 40 0.68 14.91 5.32
N THR A 41 0.65 14.04 6.32
CA THR A 41 -0.12 14.22 7.55
C THR A 41 0.81 14.71 8.65
N ILE A 42 0.55 15.90 9.21
CA ILE A 42 1.29 16.42 10.35
C ILE A 42 0.47 16.21 11.62
N LEU A 43 1.07 15.50 12.58
CA LEU A 43 0.54 15.28 13.91
C LEU A 43 1.23 16.25 14.88
N VAL A 44 0.51 17.28 15.30
CA VAL A 44 1.07 18.30 16.19
C VAL A 44 0.88 17.91 17.65
N THR A 45 1.94 18.07 18.42
CA THR A 45 2.04 17.77 19.85
C THR A 45 2.65 18.95 20.61
N GLY A 46 2.49 18.97 21.92
CA GLY A 46 3.11 20.00 22.76
C GLY A 46 2.54 21.41 22.55
N TYR A 47 1.36 21.54 21.95
CA TYR A 47 0.67 22.81 21.81
C TYR A 47 0.01 23.23 23.14
N GLU A 48 0.06 24.52 23.47
CA GLU A 48 -0.59 25.08 24.67
C GLU A 48 -2.00 25.59 24.36
N ASP A 49 -2.16 26.18 23.17
CA ASP A 49 -3.43 26.56 22.56
C ASP A 49 -3.59 25.82 21.23
N ARG A 50 -4.83 25.51 20.86
CA ARG A 50 -5.20 24.89 19.57
C ARG A 50 -5.37 25.90 18.46
N ASP A 51 -5.51 27.18 18.81
CA ASP A 51 -5.66 28.26 17.84
C ASP A 51 -4.28 28.76 17.40
N TYR A 52 -3.82 28.16 16.31
CA TYR A 52 -2.61 28.51 15.58
C TYR A 52 -2.83 28.21 14.09
N LEU A 53 -1.98 28.78 13.25
CA LEU A 53 -1.96 28.51 11.81
C LEU A 53 -0.68 27.75 11.46
N LEU A 54 -0.78 26.72 10.63
CA LEU A 54 0.33 25.86 10.22
C LEU A 54 0.39 25.75 8.70
N ASP A 55 1.59 25.88 8.14
CA ASP A 55 1.86 25.64 6.72
C ASP A 55 3.17 24.84 6.53
N LEU A 56 3.41 24.39 5.30
CA LEU A 56 4.67 23.83 4.83
C LEU A 56 5.50 24.95 4.19
N LEU A 57 6.80 24.99 4.53
CA LEU A 57 7.79 25.77 3.81
C LEU A 57 8.47 24.90 2.76
N SER A 58 8.69 25.47 1.57
CA SER A 58 9.55 24.89 0.55
C SER A 58 10.49 25.96 -0.01
N ASN A 59 11.68 25.53 -0.44
CA ASN A 59 12.64 26.33 -1.19
C ASN A 59 12.75 25.85 -2.66
N GLU A 60 12.14 24.73 -3.02
CA GLU A 60 12.22 24.13 -4.34
C GLU A 60 11.24 24.79 -5.30
N GLU A 61 11.75 25.25 -6.45
CA GLU A 61 10.97 25.82 -7.56
C GLU A 61 9.98 26.94 -7.18
N MET A 62 10.13 27.54 -6.00
CA MET A 62 9.15 28.51 -5.51
C MET A 62 8.98 29.73 -6.42
N ASP A 63 10.06 30.17 -7.06
CA ASP A 63 10.02 31.30 -7.98
C ASP A 63 9.33 30.98 -9.32
N ARG A 64 9.06 29.70 -9.61
CA ARG A 64 8.29 29.23 -10.78
C ARG A 64 6.80 29.12 -10.49
N LEU A 65 6.41 29.08 -9.21
CA LEU A 65 5.01 28.95 -8.80
C LEU A 65 4.34 30.32 -8.79
N LYS A 66 3.13 30.39 -9.36
CA LYS A 66 2.31 31.59 -9.30
C LYS A 66 1.56 31.63 -7.98
N ASP A 67 1.58 32.79 -7.34
CA ASP A 67 0.74 33.04 -6.17
C ASP A 67 -0.74 32.87 -6.55
N LYS A 68 -1.49 32.18 -5.69
CA LYS A 68 -2.95 32.09 -5.84
C LYS A 68 -3.59 33.41 -5.37
N PRO A 69 -4.75 33.79 -5.91
CA PRO A 69 -5.58 34.82 -5.30
C PRO A 69 -5.94 34.40 -3.87
N THR A 70 -5.52 35.18 -2.87
CA THR A 70 -5.83 34.95 -1.46
C THR A 70 -5.92 36.29 -0.73
N ASP A 71 -6.82 36.36 0.25
CA ASP A 71 -6.93 37.50 1.18
C ASP A 71 -5.92 37.38 2.34
N GLU A 72 -5.19 36.25 2.41
CA GLU A 72 -4.24 35.91 3.47
C GLU A 72 -2.85 36.57 3.30
N LYS A 73 -2.71 37.53 2.39
CA LYS A 73 -1.41 38.19 2.08
C LYS A 73 -0.80 38.95 3.25
N GLU A 74 -1.63 39.37 4.19
CA GLU A 74 -1.21 40.07 5.40
C GLU A 74 -0.76 39.10 6.52
N LEU A 75 -0.93 37.78 6.35
CA LEU A 75 -0.46 36.81 7.33
C LEU A 75 1.07 36.77 7.36
N ASP A 76 1.64 36.71 8.57
CA ASP A 76 3.08 36.53 8.76
C ASP A 76 3.60 35.27 8.04
N LEU A 77 2.76 34.23 7.94
CA LEU A 77 3.05 33.01 7.17
C LEU A 77 3.28 33.29 5.67
N TYR A 78 2.47 34.17 5.06
CA TYR A 78 2.61 34.51 3.64
C TYR A 78 3.92 35.26 3.38
N ASN A 79 4.27 36.17 4.30
CA ASN A 79 5.44 37.03 4.18
C ASN A 79 6.75 36.38 4.65
N TYR A 80 6.69 35.20 5.27
CA TYR A 80 7.87 34.47 5.70
C TYR A 80 8.78 34.11 4.51
N ASN A 81 10.05 34.50 4.61
CA ASN A 81 11.08 34.20 3.63
C ASN A 81 12.46 34.25 4.31
N GLU A 82 12.96 33.09 4.71
CA GLU A 82 14.28 32.93 5.32
C GLU A 82 15.08 31.93 4.49
N ASP A 83 16.26 32.32 4.00
CA ASP A 83 17.11 31.49 3.12
C ASP A 83 16.37 30.88 1.91
N GLY A 84 15.36 31.58 1.39
CA GLY A 84 14.54 31.13 0.26
C GLY A 84 13.39 30.20 0.63
N TRP A 85 13.23 29.82 1.89
CA TRP A 85 12.09 29.03 2.38
C TRP A 85 10.85 29.91 2.48
N LYS A 86 9.83 29.59 1.68
CA LYS A 86 8.57 30.32 1.60
C LYS A 86 7.39 29.38 1.87
N ALA A 87 6.32 29.90 2.47
CA ALA A 87 5.11 29.12 2.77
C ALA A 87 4.38 28.69 1.48
N LEU A 88 3.95 27.43 1.41
CA LEU A 88 3.51 26.82 0.16
C LEU A 88 1.99 26.88 -0.03
N ASN A 89 1.21 26.47 0.98
CA ASN A 89 -0.24 26.38 0.85
C ASN A 89 -0.92 27.75 0.91
N VAL A 90 -0.46 28.65 1.78
CA VAL A 90 -1.01 30.02 1.89
C VAL A 90 -0.74 30.82 0.61
N ARG A 91 0.44 30.62 -0.01
CA ARG A 91 0.86 31.39 -1.19
C ARG A 91 0.38 30.81 -2.51
N THR A 92 0.35 29.49 -2.66
CA THR A 92 0.19 28.84 -3.97
C THR A 92 -0.98 27.86 -3.98
N GLY A 93 -1.45 27.51 -5.18
CA GLY A 93 -2.37 26.38 -5.39
C GLY A 93 -1.65 25.05 -5.64
N TRP A 94 -0.34 24.97 -5.38
CA TRP A 94 0.48 23.79 -5.67
C TRP A 94 0.17 22.63 -4.72
N VAL A 95 -0.03 22.94 -3.45
CA VAL A 95 -0.47 22.01 -2.41
C VAL A 95 -1.89 22.35 -2.00
N SER A 96 -2.67 21.31 -1.72
CA SER A 96 -3.98 21.45 -1.08
C SER A 96 -3.84 21.12 0.40
N GLY A 97 -4.09 22.07 1.29
CA GLY A 97 -4.12 21.86 2.72
C GLY A 97 -4.93 22.93 3.47
N SER A 98 -5.12 22.72 4.77
CA SER A 98 -5.75 23.70 5.67
C SER A 98 -4.73 24.27 6.63
N LEU A 99 -4.73 25.60 6.77
CA LEU A 99 -3.91 26.30 7.77
C LEU A 99 -4.34 25.97 9.19
N LYS A 100 -5.61 25.60 9.40
CA LYS A 100 -6.16 25.17 10.70
C LYS A 100 -6.27 23.65 10.74
N GLY A 101 -5.83 23.08 11.85
CA GLY A 101 -5.84 21.64 12.06
C GLY A 101 -7.16 21.16 12.64
N GLU A 102 -7.42 19.86 12.48
CA GLU A 102 -8.55 19.17 13.11
C GLU A 102 -8.09 18.48 14.40
N TYR A 103 -8.86 18.64 15.48
CA TYR A 103 -8.54 17.97 16.74
C TYR A 103 -9.06 16.53 16.74
N ASN A 104 -8.18 15.57 16.98
CA ASN A 104 -8.54 14.18 17.17
C ASN A 104 -8.56 13.82 18.66
N SER A 105 -9.75 13.51 19.19
CA SER A 105 -9.97 13.24 20.62
C SER A 105 -9.37 11.91 21.10
N GLU A 106 -9.19 10.92 20.23
CA GLU A 106 -8.65 9.60 20.61
C GLU A 106 -7.13 9.63 20.78
N SER A 107 -6.45 10.41 19.94
CA SER A 107 -4.99 10.54 19.94
C SER A 107 -4.49 11.78 20.68
N GLU A 108 -5.40 12.66 21.09
CA GLU A 108 -5.15 13.97 21.71
C GLU A 108 -4.22 14.89 20.88
N LYS A 109 -4.26 14.74 19.55
CA LYS A 109 -3.38 15.47 18.62
C LYS A 109 -4.19 16.37 17.69
N MET A 110 -3.56 17.46 17.26
CA MET A 110 -4.03 18.28 16.15
C MET A 110 -3.46 17.71 14.85
N ILE A 111 -4.30 17.56 13.83
CA ILE A 111 -3.96 16.93 12.55
C ILE A 111 -4.07 17.96 11.44
N HIS A 112 -2.99 18.10 10.66
CA HIS A 112 -3.01 18.84 9.39
C HIS A 112 -2.72 17.89 8.24
N ASN A 113 -3.47 18.06 7.14
CA ASN A 113 -3.29 17.25 5.93
C ASN A 113 -2.92 18.17 4.76
N PHE A 114 -1.87 17.78 4.05
CA PHE A 114 -1.41 18.42 2.84
C PHE A 114 -1.32 17.37 1.73
N GLY A 115 -1.88 17.67 0.56
CA GLY A 115 -1.93 16.73 -0.55
C GLY A 115 -1.81 17.39 -1.92
N TYR A 116 -2.21 16.64 -2.95
CA TYR A 116 -2.07 16.96 -4.36
C TYR A 116 -0.61 16.88 -4.86
N ARG A 117 0.26 17.80 -4.42
CA ARG A 117 1.69 17.82 -4.78
C ARG A 117 2.56 18.36 -3.64
N PRO A 118 2.59 17.71 -2.48
CA PRO A 118 3.48 18.11 -1.40
C PRO A 118 4.95 18.10 -1.85
N PRO A 119 5.79 18.97 -1.27
CA PRO A 119 7.22 19.01 -1.57
C PRO A 119 7.93 17.76 -1.05
N GLU A 120 9.01 17.34 -1.72
CA GLU A 120 9.83 16.20 -1.28
C GLU A 120 10.56 16.50 0.03
N THR A 121 11.07 17.74 0.13
CA THR A 121 11.75 18.27 1.31
C THR A 121 11.04 19.53 1.78
N PHE A 122 10.74 19.60 3.08
CA PHE A 122 10.03 20.74 3.66
C PHE A 122 10.43 21.05 5.09
N ARG A 123 10.05 22.24 5.54
CA ARG A 123 9.96 22.60 6.97
C ARG A 123 8.51 22.88 7.31
N ILE A 124 8.17 22.77 8.59
CA ILE A 124 6.86 23.12 9.11
C ILE A 124 6.98 24.51 9.73
N ILE A 125 6.07 25.41 9.38
CA ILE A 125 5.97 26.73 10.02
C ILE A 125 4.64 26.82 10.75
N VAL A 126 4.69 27.33 11.98
CA VAL A 126 3.50 27.64 12.79
C VAL A 126 3.53 29.08 13.23
N ARG A 127 2.43 29.79 13.02
CA ARG A 127 2.13 31.08 13.62
C ARG A 127 1.15 30.88 14.76
N LYS A 128 1.60 31.17 15.98
CA LYS A 128 0.76 31.16 17.18
C LYS A 128 -0.14 32.40 17.24
N ASN A 129 -1.19 32.35 18.04
CA ASN A 129 -2.11 33.47 18.26
C ASN A 129 -1.47 34.75 18.77
N ASN A 130 -0.38 34.65 19.55
CA ASN A 130 0.37 35.79 20.04
C ASN A 130 1.31 36.41 18.99
N GLY A 131 1.35 35.87 17.76
CA GLY A 131 2.22 36.32 16.67
C GLY A 131 3.58 35.61 16.60
N ASP A 132 3.92 34.77 17.59
CA ASP A 132 5.19 34.03 17.56
C ASP A 132 5.22 33.01 16.41
N ILE A 133 6.38 32.92 15.76
CA ILE A 133 6.64 31.96 14.70
C ILE A 133 7.55 30.85 15.22
N VAL A 134 7.18 29.61 14.93
CA VAL A 134 8.02 28.42 15.17
C VAL A 134 8.24 27.72 13.84
N VAL A 135 9.50 27.44 13.52
CA VAL A 135 9.88 26.73 12.30
C VAL A 135 10.62 25.47 12.66
N SER A 136 10.33 24.38 11.96
CA SER A 136 10.97 23.09 12.20
C SER A 136 12.33 22.94 11.54
N ASN A 137 13.07 21.91 11.98
CA ASN A 137 14.11 21.33 11.14
C ASN A 137 13.55 20.85 9.79
N GLU A 138 14.44 20.68 8.82
CA GLU A 138 14.12 20.12 7.51
C GLU A 138 13.73 18.64 7.61
N VAL A 139 12.77 18.24 6.78
CA VAL A 139 12.18 16.90 6.74
C VAL A 139 12.12 16.41 5.30
N THR A 140 12.66 15.21 5.06
CA THR A 140 12.60 14.50 3.76
C THR A 140 12.06 13.08 3.98
N PRO A 141 10.73 12.86 3.86
CA PRO A 141 10.11 11.57 4.21
C PRO A 141 10.45 10.40 3.29
N ASN A 142 10.95 10.66 2.06
CA ASN A 142 11.26 9.66 1.03
C ASN A 142 10.12 8.65 0.76
N GLN A 143 8.86 9.06 1.00
CA GLN A 143 7.68 8.20 0.93
C GLN A 143 6.50 8.94 0.33
N PHE A 144 5.64 8.17 -0.32
CA PHE A 144 4.48 8.67 -1.04
C PHE A 144 3.37 9.23 -0.11
N ASP A 145 3.11 8.54 1.00
CA ASP A 145 2.24 9.02 2.08
C ASP A 145 3.06 9.12 3.38
N ALA A 146 3.36 10.35 3.79
CA ALA A 146 4.20 10.64 4.93
C ALA A 146 3.37 11.08 6.14
N ILE A 147 3.67 10.53 7.31
CA ILE A 147 3.15 11.04 8.57
C ILE A 147 4.34 11.65 9.31
N VAL A 148 4.19 12.86 9.82
CA VAL A 148 5.24 13.59 10.54
C VAL A 148 4.69 14.02 11.89
N THR A 149 5.43 13.75 12.97
CA THR A 149 5.13 14.34 14.27
C THR A 149 5.89 15.64 14.39
N PHE A 150 5.17 16.71 14.74
CA PHE A 150 5.75 18.01 15.02
C PHE A 150 5.49 18.38 16.47
N ASN A 151 6.55 18.70 17.21
CA ASN A 151 6.44 19.20 18.57
C ASN A 151 6.53 20.72 18.56
N LEU A 152 5.42 21.40 18.85
CA LEU A 152 5.32 22.85 18.76
C LEU A 152 6.18 23.59 19.81
N LYS A 153 6.48 22.95 20.95
CA LYS A 153 7.34 23.52 21.99
C LYS A 153 8.81 23.48 21.62
N SER A 154 9.29 22.37 21.07
CA SER A 154 10.70 22.21 20.71
C SER A 154 11.02 22.62 19.28
N GLY A 155 10.01 22.81 18.42
CA GLY A 155 10.20 23.03 16.99
C GLY A 155 10.73 21.80 16.25
N LYS A 156 10.72 20.61 16.85
CA LYS A 156 11.28 19.42 16.21
C LYS A 156 10.22 18.69 15.38
N ALA A 157 10.55 18.38 14.13
CA ALA A 157 9.74 17.57 13.23
C ALA A 157 10.43 16.24 12.92
N GLU A 158 9.69 15.14 13.06
CA GLU A 158 10.19 13.79 12.86
C GLU A 158 9.21 12.97 12.01
N VAL A 159 9.72 12.29 10.99
CA VAL A 159 8.91 11.39 10.17
C VAL A 159 8.47 10.21 11.03
N VAL A 160 7.16 10.08 11.23
CA VAL A 160 6.55 8.87 11.75
C VAL A 160 6.67 7.83 10.65
N LYS A 161 7.62 6.91 10.81
CA LYS A 161 7.76 5.76 9.91
C LYS A 161 6.49 4.92 9.96
N LYS A 162 5.54 5.21 9.07
CA LYS A 162 4.30 4.47 8.92
C LYS A 162 4.17 4.02 7.48
N ASN A 163 4.85 2.92 7.20
CA ASN A 163 4.45 1.95 6.20
C ASN A 163 5.01 0.60 6.63
N ILE A 164 4.22 -0.46 6.50
CA ILE A 164 4.57 -1.85 6.85
C ILE A 164 5.88 -2.27 6.16
N ILE A 165 6.22 -1.62 5.04
CA ILE A 165 7.47 -1.76 4.28
C ILE A 165 8.64 -1.00 4.94
N GLY A 166 8.43 0.22 5.46
CA GLY A 166 9.44 0.97 6.23
C GLY A 166 9.73 0.38 7.63
N LYS A 167 8.74 -0.33 8.20
CA LYS A 167 8.92 -1.17 9.39
C LYS A 167 9.93 -2.31 9.14
N MET A 168 10.08 -2.80 7.91
CA MET A 168 11.03 -3.88 7.64
C MET A 168 12.50 -3.49 7.83
N ARG A 169 12.85 -2.20 7.70
CA ARG A 169 14.23 -1.73 7.88
C ARG A 169 14.55 -1.35 9.33
N ASP A 170 13.59 -0.81 10.06
CA ASP A 170 13.78 -0.33 11.44
C ASP A 170 13.52 -1.40 12.51
N ILE A 171 12.65 -2.39 12.25
CA ILE A 171 12.46 -3.51 13.18
C ILE A 171 13.57 -4.58 12.99
N SER A 172 14.76 -4.20 12.52
CA SER A 172 15.97 -4.99 12.77
C SER A 172 16.45 -4.81 14.23
N LYS A 173 15.86 -3.86 14.98
CA LYS A 173 16.30 -3.47 16.32
C LYS A 173 15.32 -3.72 17.47
N GLU A 174 14.08 -4.15 17.21
CA GLU A 174 13.11 -4.45 18.28
C GLU A 174 12.60 -5.90 18.23
N HIS A 175 12.45 -6.51 19.42
CA HIS A 175 12.12 -7.91 19.69
C HIS A 175 10.76 -8.42 19.13
N HIS A 176 10.05 -7.63 18.30
CA HIS A 176 8.73 -7.94 17.73
C HIS A 176 8.70 -8.10 16.20
N PHE A 177 9.85 -8.14 15.51
CA PHE A 177 9.92 -8.30 14.05
C PHE A 177 9.48 -9.67 13.55
N LEU A 178 10.02 -10.71 14.20
CA LEU A 178 9.86 -12.09 13.77
C LEU A 178 8.38 -12.53 13.79
N PRO A 179 7.56 -12.21 14.83
CA PRO A 179 6.15 -12.57 14.83
C PRO A 179 5.34 -11.92 13.70
N LEU A 180 5.62 -10.67 13.35
CA LEU A 180 4.86 -9.96 12.31
C LEU A 180 5.20 -10.49 10.92
N VAL A 181 6.49 -10.71 10.62
CA VAL A 181 6.92 -11.30 9.34
C VAL A 181 6.34 -12.70 9.18
N LEU A 182 6.36 -13.49 10.26
CA LEU A 182 5.73 -14.82 10.27
C LEU A 182 4.23 -14.73 10.00
N LEU A 183 3.50 -13.79 10.63
CA LEU A 183 2.07 -13.62 10.40
C LEU A 183 1.74 -13.32 8.93
N ILE A 184 2.48 -12.41 8.30
CA ILE A 184 2.22 -12.01 6.90
C ILE A 184 2.52 -13.17 5.92
N ILE A 185 3.42 -14.10 6.27
CA ILE A 185 3.68 -15.29 5.45
C ILE A 185 2.66 -16.41 5.75
N LEU A 186 2.30 -16.61 7.02
CA LEU A 186 1.44 -17.70 7.46
C LEU A 186 -0.02 -17.51 7.04
N VAL A 187 -0.55 -16.29 7.10
CA VAL A 187 -1.95 -16.02 6.77
C VAL A 187 -2.28 -16.40 5.31
N PRO A 188 -1.52 -15.96 4.28
CA PRO A 188 -1.72 -16.42 2.91
C PRO A 188 -1.67 -17.94 2.77
N ILE A 189 -0.68 -18.59 3.39
CA ILE A 189 -0.52 -20.05 3.32
C ILE A 189 -1.78 -20.76 3.85
N VAL A 190 -2.30 -20.32 5.00
CA VAL A 190 -3.50 -20.91 5.61
C VAL A 190 -4.72 -20.73 4.71
N PHE A 191 -4.95 -19.53 4.17
CA PHE A 191 -6.08 -19.28 3.27
C PHE A 191 -5.97 -20.10 1.98
N THR A 192 -4.79 -20.17 1.37
CA THR A 192 -4.55 -20.96 0.15
C THR A 192 -4.85 -22.44 0.41
N ILE A 193 -4.34 -23.01 1.50
CA ILE A 193 -4.59 -24.42 1.85
C ILE A 193 -6.09 -24.68 2.05
N ILE A 194 -6.81 -23.80 2.75
CA ILE A 194 -8.26 -23.95 2.98
C ILE A 194 -9.01 -23.97 1.64
N ILE A 195 -8.73 -22.99 0.77
CA ILE A 195 -9.37 -22.85 -0.54
C ILE A 195 -9.08 -24.06 -1.41
N GLU A 196 -7.81 -24.47 -1.49
CA GLU A 196 -7.38 -25.64 -2.27
C GLU A 196 -8.03 -26.93 -1.82
N ILE A 197 -8.10 -27.17 -0.50
CA ILE A 197 -8.77 -28.36 0.04
C ILE A 197 -10.26 -28.34 -0.29
N ILE A 198 -10.94 -27.19 -0.12
CA ILE A 198 -12.36 -27.06 -0.47
C ILE A 198 -12.59 -27.40 -1.95
N ILE A 199 -11.77 -26.84 -2.84
CA ILE A 199 -11.88 -27.09 -4.29
C ILE A 199 -11.54 -28.56 -4.61
N ALA A 200 -10.54 -29.14 -3.95
CA ALA A 200 -10.14 -30.53 -4.15
C ALA A 200 -11.27 -31.52 -3.84
N LEU A 201 -12.12 -31.21 -2.84
CA LEU A 201 -13.31 -32.00 -2.52
C LEU A 201 -14.30 -32.02 -3.68
N PHE A 202 -14.56 -30.87 -4.33
CA PHE A 202 -15.41 -30.81 -5.53
C PHE A 202 -14.84 -31.62 -6.70
N PHE A 203 -13.52 -31.64 -6.83
CA PHE A 203 -12.81 -32.40 -7.87
C PHE A 203 -12.58 -33.88 -7.51
N LYS A 204 -12.93 -34.30 -6.29
CA LYS A 204 -12.77 -35.66 -5.74
C LYS A 204 -11.31 -36.12 -5.72
N ILE A 205 -10.39 -35.21 -5.47
CA ILE A 205 -8.96 -35.50 -5.27
C ILE A 205 -8.78 -36.06 -3.86
N LYS A 206 -8.09 -37.20 -3.73
CA LYS A 206 -7.88 -37.89 -2.44
C LYS A 206 -6.50 -37.65 -1.86
N GLU A 207 -5.54 -37.27 -2.71
CA GLU A 207 -4.14 -37.06 -2.39
C GLU A 207 -3.91 -35.70 -1.67
N LEU A 208 -4.71 -35.40 -0.63
CA LEU A 208 -4.69 -34.11 0.06
C LEU A 208 -3.33 -33.75 0.68
N LYS A 209 -2.53 -34.76 1.07
CA LYS A 209 -1.15 -34.55 1.55
C LYS A 209 -0.25 -33.92 0.49
N VAL A 210 -0.43 -34.29 -0.77
CA VAL A 210 0.33 -33.71 -1.89
C VAL A 210 -0.05 -32.25 -2.06
N LEU A 211 -1.35 -31.94 -2.03
CA LEU A 211 -1.85 -30.56 -2.13
C LEU A 211 -1.26 -29.71 -1.01
N PHE A 212 -1.46 -30.14 0.25
CA PHE A 212 -0.99 -29.45 1.44
C PHE A 212 0.50 -29.06 1.38
N TRP A 213 1.38 -30.02 1.13
CA TRP A 213 2.83 -29.74 1.09
C TRP A 213 3.24 -28.91 -0.12
N THR A 214 2.61 -29.14 -1.26
CA THR A 214 2.90 -28.36 -2.47
C THR A 214 2.56 -26.90 -2.25
N ASN A 215 1.36 -26.62 -1.74
CA ASN A 215 0.90 -25.27 -1.43
C ASN A 215 1.76 -24.56 -0.39
N ILE A 216 2.22 -25.25 0.66
CA ILE A 216 3.16 -24.66 1.62
C ILE A 216 4.44 -24.21 0.92
N LEU A 217 5.04 -25.10 0.12
CA LEU A 217 6.31 -24.82 -0.55
C LEU A 217 6.18 -23.70 -1.58
N THR A 218 5.13 -23.73 -2.40
CA THR A 218 4.90 -22.74 -3.44
C THR A 218 4.54 -21.38 -2.87
N GLN A 219 3.71 -21.33 -1.82
CA GLN A 219 3.37 -20.07 -1.15
C GLN A 219 4.57 -19.47 -0.41
N ILE A 220 5.42 -20.28 0.25
CA ILE A 220 6.67 -19.76 0.82
C ILE A 220 7.57 -19.17 -0.27
N LEU A 221 7.74 -19.89 -1.39
CA LEU A 221 8.53 -19.42 -2.52
C LEU A 221 7.98 -18.11 -3.11
N LEU A 222 6.67 -18.03 -3.31
CA LEU A 222 5.97 -16.84 -3.79
C LEU A 222 6.21 -15.65 -2.85
N GLN A 223 6.00 -15.83 -1.55
CA GLN A 223 6.13 -14.75 -0.57
C GLN A 223 7.57 -14.23 -0.44
N ILE A 224 8.57 -15.11 -0.46
CA ILE A 224 9.98 -14.71 -0.45
C ILE A 224 10.35 -13.97 -1.73
N THR A 225 9.99 -14.53 -2.89
CA THR A 225 10.33 -13.95 -4.20
C THR A 225 9.65 -12.60 -4.40
N PHE A 226 8.36 -12.50 -4.08
CA PHE A 226 7.59 -11.28 -4.21
C PHE A 226 8.20 -10.13 -3.38
N ARG A 227 8.60 -10.40 -2.14
CA ARG A 227 9.25 -9.41 -1.28
C ARG A 227 10.66 -9.02 -1.74
N GLY A 228 11.40 -9.95 -2.36
CA GLY A 228 12.70 -9.64 -2.94
C GLY A 228 12.62 -8.76 -4.18
N VAL A 229 11.47 -8.74 -4.86
CA VAL A 229 11.28 -8.02 -6.13
C VAL A 229 10.43 -6.75 -5.95
N ILE A 230 9.59 -6.62 -4.92
CA ILE A 230 8.70 -5.45 -4.74
C ILE A 230 9.44 -4.10 -4.57
N ASP A 231 10.70 -4.11 -4.13
CA ASP A 231 11.56 -2.90 -4.08
C ASP A 231 12.02 -2.41 -5.47
N SER A 232 11.69 -3.15 -6.53
CA SER A 232 11.99 -2.75 -7.90
C SER A 232 10.84 -1.96 -8.53
N ARG A 233 11.14 -1.09 -9.51
CA ARG A 233 10.24 -0.11 -10.16
C ARG A 233 9.02 -0.72 -10.92
N TYR A 234 8.70 -1.99 -10.71
CA TYR A 234 7.66 -2.70 -11.44
C TYR A 234 6.30 -2.60 -10.75
N ASN A 235 5.24 -2.67 -11.55
CA ASN A 235 3.87 -2.61 -11.06
C ASN A 235 3.56 -3.82 -10.14
N TYR A 236 3.17 -3.55 -8.90
CA TYR A 236 2.81 -4.53 -7.87
C TYR A 236 1.91 -5.66 -8.40
N TYR A 237 0.80 -5.29 -9.03
CA TYR A 237 -0.23 -6.24 -9.49
C TYR A 237 0.29 -7.12 -10.63
N PHE A 238 1.09 -6.53 -11.52
CA PHE A 238 1.70 -7.26 -12.63
C PHE A 238 2.77 -8.25 -12.15
N THR A 239 3.63 -7.83 -11.22
CA THR A 239 4.64 -8.71 -10.61
C THR A 239 3.98 -9.87 -9.89
N LEU A 240 2.93 -9.61 -9.08
CA LEU A 240 2.20 -10.66 -8.37
C LEU A 240 1.56 -11.65 -9.35
N PHE A 241 0.92 -11.14 -10.41
CA PHE A 241 0.31 -11.97 -11.45
C PHE A 241 1.34 -12.92 -12.11
N LEU A 242 2.53 -12.42 -12.46
CA LEU A 242 3.57 -13.25 -13.06
C LEU A 242 4.08 -14.35 -12.13
N LEU A 243 4.25 -14.03 -10.84
CA LEU A 243 4.70 -15.03 -9.87
C LEU A 243 3.63 -16.10 -9.64
N GLU A 244 2.35 -15.71 -9.58
CA GLU A 244 1.22 -16.63 -9.42
C GLU A 244 1.06 -17.54 -10.65
N MET A 245 1.35 -17.05 -11.87
CA MET A 245 1.47 -17.91 -13.05
C MET A 245 2.59 -18.94 -12.90
N GLY A 246 3.71 -18.55 -12.29
CA GLY A 246 4.82 -19.45 -11.96
C GLY A 246 4.42 -20.52 -10.94
N VAL A 247 3.71 -20.12 -9.88
CA VAL A 247 3.16 -21.03 -8.87
C VAL A 247 2.22 -22.04 -9.52
N PHE A 248 1.22 -21.57 -10.26
CA PHE A 248 0.31 -22.44 -11.01
C PHE A 248 1.05 -23.49 -11.86
N LEU A 249 2.09 -23.08 -12.58
CA LEU A 249 2.86 -23.99 -13.42
C LEU A 249 3.58 -25.06 -12.58
N ILE A 250 4.24 -24.66 -11.49
CA ILE A 250 4.95 -25.57 -10.58
C ILE A 250 3.96 -26.58 -9.98
N GLU A 251 2.83 -26.10 -9.46
CA GLU A 251 1.81 -26.95 -8.84
C GLU A 251 1.20 -27.92 -9.83
N TYR A 252 0.86 -27.46 -11.04
CA TYR A 252 0.32 -28.30 -12.09
C TYR A 252 1.29 -29.43 -12.45
N LEU A 253 2.59 -29.13 -12.59
CA LEU A 253 3.60 -30.14 -12.90
C LEU A 253 3.74 -31.17 -11.78
N ILE A 254 3.72 -30.74 -10.51
CA ILE A 254 3.75 -31.63 -9.36
C ILE A 254 2.51 -32.52 -9.35
N TYR A 255 1.30 -31.94 -9.41
CA TYR A 255 0.04 -32.66 -9.33
C TYR A 255 -0.14 -33.62 -10.49
N ARG A 256 0.22 -33.23 -11.71
CA ARG A 256 0.20 -34.13 -12.88
C ARG A 256 1.08 -35.38 -12.65
N LYS A 257 2.21 -35.22 -11.97
CA LYS A 257 3.16 -36.29 -11.70
C LYS A 257 2.70 -37.18 -10.54
N THR A 258 2.12 -36.62 -9.48
CA THR A 258 1.85 -37.32 -8.21
C THR A 258 0.41 -37.79 -8.06
N ILE A 259 -0.57 -37.01 -8.53
CA ILE A 259 -2.00 -37.34 -8.43
C ILE A 259 -2.39 -38.25 -9.59
N LYS A 260 -2.78 -39.49 -9.27
CA LYS A 260 -3.17 -40.51 -10.26
C LYS A 260 -4.65 -40.87 -10.18
N SER A 261 -5.34 -40.43 -9.12
CA SER A 261 -6.76 -40.68 -8.90
C SER A 261 -7.69 -40.05 -9.95
N ILE A 262 -7.22 -39.01 -10.66
CA ILE A 262 -7.98 -38.27 -11.67
C ILE A 262 -7.17 -38.06 -12.95
N ASN A 263 -7.85 -37.76 -14.06
CA ASN A 263 -7.20 -37.53 -15.35
C ASN A 263 -6.49 -36.17 -15.42
N GLN A 264 -5.54 -36.03 -16.34
CA GLN A 264 -4.71 -34.83 -16.49
C GLN A 264 -5.51 -33.55 -16.79
N LYS A 265 -6.62 -33.65 -17.55
CA LYS A 265 -7.48 -32.48 -17.84
C LYS A 265 -8.16 -31.95 -16.58
N ARG A 266 -8.55 -32.84 -15.67
CA ARG A 266 -9.10 -32.46 -14.37
C ARG A 266 -8.06 -31.86 -13.45
N ILE A 267 -6.84 -32.40 -13.46
CA ILE A 267 -5.73 -31.83 -12.70
C ILE A 267 -5.45 -30.40 -13.17
N LEU A 268 -5.31 -30.20 -14.48
CA LEU A 268 -5.10 -28.87 -15.06
C LEU A 268 -6.20 -27.89 -14.63
N LEU A 269 -7.46 -28.31 -14.74
CA LEU A 269 -8.60 -27.48 -14.39
C LEU A 269 -8.66 -27.17 -12.89
N TYR A 270 -8.40 -28.17 -12.05
CA TYR A 270 -8.30 -28.01 -10.60
C TYR A 270 -7.24 -26.96 -10.25
N THR A 271 -6.00 -27.15 -10.70
CA THR A 271 -4.88 -26.26 -10.35
C THR A 271 -5.19 -24.84 -10.78
N LEU A 272 -5.75 -24.67 -11.97
CA LEU A 272 -6.06 -23.36 -12.53
C LEU A 272 -7.15 -22.63 -11.73
N ILE A 273 -8.23 -23.33 -11.37
CA ILE A 273 -9.32 -22.74 -10.57
C ILE A 273 -8.84 -22.43 -9.16
N ALA A 274 -8.09 -23.34 -8.54
CA ALA A 274 -7.59 -23.16 -7.18
C ALA A 274 -6.64 -21.96 -7.10
N ASN A 275 -5.62 -21.91 -7.97
CA ASN A 275 -4.67 -20.80 -8.02
C ASN A 275 -5.33 -19.47 -8.43
N GLY A 276 -6.29 -19.51 -9.36
CA GLY A 276 -7.03 -18.31 -9.77
C GLY A 276 -7.87 -17.73 -8.64
N ILE A 277 -8.56 -18.56 -7.86
CA ILE A 277 -9.34 -18.11 -6.70
C ILE A 277 -8.41 -17.60 -5.59
N THR A 278 -7.31 -18.30 -5.30
CA THR A 278 -6.37 -17.86 -4.27
C THR A 278 -5.69 -16.54 -4.64
N TYR A 279 -5.37 -16.32 -5.92
CA TYR A 279 -4.88 -15.03 -6.42
C TYR A 279 -5.89 -13.91 -6.19
N VAL A 280 -7.15 -14.10 -6.60
CA VAL A 280 -8.21 -13.09 -6.43
C VAL A 280 -8.45 -12.79 -4.94
N VAL A 281 -8.55 -13.83 -4.10
CA VAL A 281 -8.66 -13.66 -2.64
C VAL A 281 -7.44 -12.93 -2.09
N GLY A 282 -6.24 -13.27 -2.56
CA GLY A 282 -5.00 -12.61 -2.18
C GLY A 282 -5.00 -11.12 -2.49
N LEU A 283 -5.55 -10.70 -3.63
CA LEU A 283 -5.71 -9.29 -3.97
C LEU A 283 -6.63 -8.55 -2.98
N PHE A 284 -7.73 -9.16 -2.52
CA PHE A 284 -8.63 -8.53 -1.56
C PHE A 284 -8.10 -8.53 -0.13
N VAL A 285 -7.46 -9.62 0.28
CA VAL A 285 -6.96 -9.78 1.66
C VAL A 285 -5.65 -9.04 1.88
N PHE A 286 -4.78 -8.99 0.87
CA PHE A 286 -3.43 -8.43 0.99
C PHE A 286 -3.15 -7.22 0.10
N GLY A 287 -3.98 -6.94 -0.92
CA GLY A 287 -3.84 -5.78 -1.80
C GLY A 287 -4.44 -4.48 -1.27
N MET A 288 -4.97 -4.47 -0.04
CA MET A 288 -5.43 -3.28 0.68
C MET A 288 -4.42 -2.77 1.74
N TYR A 289 -3.18 -3.27 1.74
CA TYR A 289 -2.13 -2.94 2.71
C TYR A 289 -0.81 -2.57 2.07
#